data_AF-A0A7H8HW18-F1
#
_entry.id   AF-A0A7H8HW18-F1
#
_cell.length_a   1.000
_cell.length_b   1.000
_cell.length_c   1.000
_cell.angle_alpha   90.00
_cell.angle_beta   90.00
_cell.angle_gamma   90.00
#
_symmetry.space_group_name_H-M   'P 1'
#
loop_
_entity.id
_entity.type
_entity.pdbx_description
1 polymer ?
#
loop_
_entity_poly.entity_id
_entity_poly.type
_entity_poly.pdbx_seq_one_letter_code
_entity_poly.pdbx_strand_id
1 'polypeptide(L)' 'MRRDTQKLVDALEAAQLRISLLVIQLRDGTATPDEHHNVADVISELPDLLRSHGDDIDAGIIPPPRDMERECA' A
#
# COMPACT_ATOMS: atom_id res chain seq x y z
N MET A 1 11.27 10.71 -6.71
CA MET A 1 10.75 10.18 -5.43
C MET A 1 11.90 9.58 -4.64
N ARG A 2 11.91 9.67 -3.30
CA ARG A 2 12.90 8.95 -2.50
C ARG A 2 12.65 7.44 -2.60
N ARG A 3 13.72 6.65 -2.51
CA ARG A 3 13.68 5.19 -2.64
C ARG A 3 12.71 4.54 -1.65
N ASP A 4 12.59 5.06 -0.44
CA ASP A 4 11.70 4.49 0.58
C ASP A 4 10.23 4.82 0.33
N THR A 5 9.91 6.03 -0.15
CA THR A 5 8.57 6.35 -0.66
C THR A 5 8.20 5.47 -1.85
N GLN A 6 9.14 5.18 -2.76
CA GLN A 6 8.88 4.29 -3.89
C GLN A 6 8.58 2.86 -3.42
N LYS A 7 9.35 2.32 -2.47
CA LYS A 7 9.06 0.99 -1.89
C LYS A 7 7.67 0.92 -1.26
N LEU A 8 7.25 1.98 -0.56
CA LEU A 8 5.91 2.03 0.01
C LEU A 8 4.83 2.03 -1.09
N VAL A 9 5.02 2.82 -2.15
CA VAL A 9 4.11 2.81 -3.30
C VAL A 9 4.06 1.43 -3.95
N ASP A 10 5.21 0.81 -4.21
CA ASP A 10 5.29 -0.53 -4.80
C ASP A 10 4.57 -1.57 -3.93
N ALA A 11 4.71 -1.48 -2.60
CA ALA A 11 4.03 -2.36 -1.65
C ALA A 11 2.50 -2.17 -1.66
N LEU A 12 2.04 -0.91 -1.73
CA LEU A 12 0.61 -0.58 -1.81
C LEU A 12 0.00 -1.06 -3.14
N GLU A 13 0.70 -0.87 -4.26
CA GLU A 13 0.26 -1.34 -5.57
C GLU A 13 0.18 -2.88 -5.61
N ALA A 14 1.19 -3.57 -5.07
CA ALA A 14 1.19 -5.03 -4.97
C ALA A 14 0.02 -5.54 -4.11
N ALA A 15 -0.28 -4.87 -3.00
CA ALA A 15 -1.43 -5.22 -2.16
C ALA A 15 -2.76 -4.96 -2.87
N GLN A 16 -2.90 -3.84 -3.57
CA GLN A 16 -4.09 -3.52 -4.35
C GLN A 16 -4.36 -4.57 -5.44
N LEU A 17 -3.32 -5.02 -6.15
CA LEU A 17 -3.44 -6.07 -7.16
C LEU A 17 -3.92 -7.39 -6.56
N ARG A 18 -3.36 -7.79 -5.42
CA ARG A 18 -3.75 -9.03 -4.71
C ARG A 18 -5.18 -8.98 -4.20
N ILE A 19 -5.61 -7.84 -3.63
CA ILE A 19 -7.00 -7.62 -3.21
C ILE A 19 -7.93 -7.70 -4.42
N SER A 20 -7.58 -7.06 -5.53
CA SER A 20 -8.38 -7.08 -6.75
C SER A 20 -8.54 -8.51 -7.30
N LEU A 21 -7.47 -9.31 -7.28
CA LEU A 21 -7.52 -10.70 -7.68
C LEU A 21 -8.44 -11.52 -6.75
N LEU A 22 -8.30 -11.37 -5.43
CA LEU A 22 -9.16 -12.08 -4.48
C LEU A 22 -10.63 -11.70 -4.65
N VAL A 23 -10.95 -10.44 -4.91
CA VAL A 23 -12.32 -10.00 -5.20
C VAL A 23 -12.89 -10.72 -6.42
N ILE A 24 -12.11 -10.87 -7.49
CA ILE A 24 -12.51 -11.63 -8.69
C ILE A 24 -12.73 -13.10 -8.34
N GLN A 25 -11.79 -13.72 -7.63
CA GLN A 25 -11.87 -15.12 -7.24
C GLN A 25 -13.05 -15.42 -6.32
N LEU A 26 -13.35 -14.53 -5.37
CA LEU A 26 -14.53 -14.62 -4.50
C LEU A 26 -15.81 -14.51 -5.31
N ARG A 27 -15.86 -13.60 -6.29
CA ARG A 27 -17.02 -13.43 -7.17
C ARG A 27 -17.25 -14.65 -8.04
N ASP A 28 -16.17 -15.27 -8.53
CA ASP A 28 -16.23 -16.42 -9.42
C ASP A 28 -16.34 -17.76 -8.65
N GLY A 29 -16.28 -17.73 -7.32
CA GLY A 29 -16.32 -18.92 -6.46
C GLY A 29 -15.06 -19.80 -6.55
N THR A 30 -13.96 -19.23 -7.02
CA THR A 30 -12.68 -19.93 -7.23
C THR A 30 -11.65 -19.64 -6.14
N ALA A 31 -11.96 -18.75 -5.19
CA ALA A 31 -11.05 -18.39 -4.10
C ALA A 31 -10.74 -19.59 -3.19
N THR A 32 -9.46 -19.80 -2.96
CA THR A 32 -8.93 -20.83 -2.06
C THR A 32 -8.66 -20.24 -0.67
N PRO A 33 -8.71 -21.06 0.40
CA PRO A 33 -8.31 -20.61 1.73
C PRO A 33 -6.89 -20.02 1.77
N ASP A 34 -5.97 -20.55 0.97
CA ASP A 34 -4.59 -20.04 0.93
C ASP A 34 -4.52 -18.62 0.36
N GLU A 35 -5.34 -18.29 -0.65
CA GLU A 35 -5.45 -16.93 -1.17
C GLU A 35 -6.02 -15.95 -0.15
N HIS A 36 -6.96 -16.41 0.70
CA HIS A 36 -7.48 -15.60 1.80
C HIS A 36 -6.39 -15.27 2.81
N HIS A 37 -5.61 -16.26 3.23
CA HIS A 37 -4.50 -16.06 4.18
C HIS A 37 -3.42 -15.17 3.57
N ASN A 38 -3.00 -15.42 2.34
CA ASN A 38 -1.98 -14.61 1.67
C ASN A 38 -2.38 -13.12 1.57
N VAL A 39 -3.64 -12.83 1.27
CA VAL A 39 -4.12 -11.44 1.22
C VAL A 39 -4.22 -10.84 2.62
N ALA A 40 -4.68 -11.61 3.61
CA ALA A 40 -4.76 -11.16 5.00
C ALA A 40 -3.37 -10.81 5.56
N ASP A 41 -2.36 -11.63 5.30
CA ASP A 41 -0.98 -11.42 5.73
C ASP A 41 -0.44 -10.11 5.15
N VAL A 42 -0.59 -9.92 3.83
CA VAL A 42 -0.17 -8.67 3.15
C VAL A 42 -0.88 -7.44 3.72
N ILE A 43 -2.19 -7.52 3.96
CA ILE A 43 -2.95 -6.42 4.56
C ILE A 43 -2.48 -6.13 5.99
N SER A 44 -2.08 -7.16 6.75
CA SER A 44 -1.64 -7.01 8.13
C SER A 44 -0.32 -6.26 8.28
N GLU A 45 0.55 -6.30 7.26
CA GLU A 45 1.86 -5.64 7.26
C GLU A 45 1.77 -4.15 6.86
N LEU A 46 0.77 -3.76 6.08
CA LEU A 46 0.63 -2.39 5.56
C LEU A 46 0.52 -1.30 6.65
N PRO A 47 -0.25 -1.46 7.74
CA PRO A 47 -0.37 -0.44 8.78
C PRO A 47 0.97 -0.07 9.41
N ASP A 48 1.84 -1.05 9.66
CA ASP A 48 3.14 -0.81 10.27
C ASP A 48 4.09 -0.13 9.29
N LEU A 49 4.07 -0.52 8.01
CA LEU A 49 4.83 0.14 6.96
C LEU A 49 4.40 1.61 6.76
N LEU A 50 3.09 1.87 6.76
CA LEU A 50 2.53 3.22 6.65
C LEU A 50 2.87 4.08 7.86
N ARG A 51 2.78 3.52 9.08
CA ARG A 51 3.13 4.23 10.31
C ARG A 51 4.62 4.58 10.33
N SER A 52 5.49 3.63 10.03
CA SER A 52 6.94 3.86 9.93
C SER A 52 7.27 4.96 8.92
N HIS A 53 6.60 4.97 7.77
CA HIS A 53 6.81 6.03 6.77
C HIS A 53 6.31 7.41 7.26
N GLY A 54 5.18 7.43 7.97
CA GLY A 54 4.68 8.64 8.63
C GLY A 54 5.68 9.17 9.67
N ASP A 55 6.22 8.29 10.52
CA ASP A 55 7.23 8.63 11.51
C ASP A 55 8.50 9.20 10.85
N ASP A 56 8.93 8.65 9.70
CA ASP A 56 10.08 9.15 8.93
C ASP A 56 9.83 10.55 8.32
N ILE A 57 8.58 10.85 7.94
CA ILE A 57 8.19 12.18 7.46
C ILE A 57 8.18 13.17 8.64
N ASP A 58 7.56 12.81 9.77
CA ASP A 58 7.47 13.65 10.96
C ASP A 58 8.85 13.94 11.58
N ALA A 59 9.76 12.97 11.53
CA ALA A 59 11.16 13.13 11.93
C ALA A 59 11.98 14.01 10.95
N GLY A 60 11.39 14.43 9.83
CA GLY A 60 12.07 15.20 8.78
C GLY A 60 13.14 14.40 8.03
N ILE A 61 13.17 13.07 8.21
CA ILE A 61 14.06 12.17 7.48
C ILE A 61 13.66 12.24 6.03
N ILE A 62 12.39 12.03 5.71
CA ILE A 62 11.81 12.18 4.37
C ILE A 62 11.15 13.55 4.28
N PRO A 63 11.42 14.35 3.22
CA PRO A 63 10.76 15.63 3.06
C PRO A 63 9.26 15.39 2.92
N PRO A 64 8.41 16.19 3.59
CA PRO A 64 6.98 16.06 3.45
C PRO A 64 6.60 16.21 1.96
N PRO A 65 5.51 15.57 1.52
CA PRO A 65 4.98 15.80 0.18
C PRO A 65 4.84 17.31 0.03
N ARG A 66 5.52 17.88 -0.97
CA ARG A 66 5.31 19.29 -1.31
C ARG A 66 3.83 19.40 -1.64
N ASP A 67 3.12 20.28 -0.95
CA ASP A 67 1.78 20.68 -1.37
C ASP A 67 1.87 20.95 -2.86
N MET A 68 1.29 20.08 -3.68
CA MET A 68 0.91 20.44 -5.02
C MET A 68 -0.17 21.48 -4.81
N GLU A 69 0.25 22.73 -4.69
CA GLU A 69 -0.61 23.88 -4.86
C GLU A 69 -1.49 23.56 -6.07
N ARG A 70 -2.80 23.63 -5.86
CA ARG A 70 -3.82 23.51 -6.89
C ARG A 70 -3.56 24.57 -7.95
N GLU A 71 -2.69 24.29 -8.91
CA GLU A 71 -2.56 25.05 -10.13
C GLU A 71 -3.25 24.26 -11.25
N CYS A 72 -4.56 24.09 -11.08
CA CYS A 72 -5.48 24.06 -12.21
C CYS A 72 -6.24 25.38 -12.17
N ALA A 73 -5.62 26.42 -12.73
CA ALA A 73 -6.29 27.60 -13.24
C ALA A 73 -6.76 27.32 -14.67
#